data_AF-A0A2E4V336-F1
#
_entry.id   AF-A0A2E4V336-F1
#
_cell.length_a   1.000
_cell.length_b   1.000
_cell.length_c   1.000
_cell.angle_alpha   90.00
_cell.angle_beta   90.00
_cell.angle_gamma   90.00
#
_symmetry.space_group_name_H-M   'P 1'
#
loop_
_entity.id
_entity.type
_entity.pdbx_description
1 polymer ?
#
loop_
_entity_poly.entity_id
_entity_poly.type
_entity_poly.pdbx_seq_one_letter_code
_entity_poly.pdbx_strand_id
1 'polypeptide(L)'
;MNYDEIINCPKSGGDVCYKMEINKDITNYFSLSCGFWTNTLMTENSEFYKEQLSTLPELYKDLAWEDEKTKLVWLPTFIKTEKGMVFADGTGIESWAWAGVKNVEVKEEEKEKYKNAKYRADMETVKHWVERDFIEALDYIGHFNKE
;
A
#
# COMPACT_ATOMS: atom_id res chain seq x y z
N MET A 1 -21.60 1.24 -14.60
CA MET A 1 -20.62 2.23 -15.08
C MET A 1 -19.30 1.81 -14.48
N ASN A 2 -18.43 1.15 -15.24
CA ASN A 2 -17.06 0.82 -14.85
C ASN A 2 -16.18 1.89 -15.47
N TYR A 3 -15.87 2.94 -14.72
CA TYR A 3 -14.89 3.93 -15.15
C TYR A 3 -13.61 3.67 -14.38
N ASP A 4 -12.92 2.60 -14.79
CA ASP A 4 -11.54 2.35 -14.42
C ASP A 4 -10.68 3.09 -15.45
N GLU A 5 -10.10 4.21 -15.04
CA GLU A 5 -9.22 5.03 -15.86
C GLU A 5 -7.79 4.91 -15.33
N ILE A 6 -6.81 4.84 -16.23
CA ILE A 6 -5.40 4.95 -15.87
C ILE A 6 -4.97 6.38 -16.16
N ILE A 7 -4.52 7.08 -15.12
CA ILE A 7 -4.04 8.46 -15.18
C ILE A 7 -2.57 8.53 -14.72
N ASN A 8 -1.90 9.65 -14.99
CA ASN A 8 -0.62 9.96 -14.38
C ASN A 8 -0.80 10.22 -12.88
N CYS A 9 0.07 9.63 -12.05
CA CYS A 9 0.08 9.81 -10.61
C CYS A 9 0.46 11.27 -10.28
N PRO A 10 -0.37 12.02 -9.54
CA PRO A 10 -0.05 13.39 -9.12
C PRO A 10 1.18 13.49 -8.22
N LYS A 11 1.46 12.44 -7.43
CA LYS A 11 2.59 12.41 -6.48
C LYS A 11 3.93 12.12 -7.16
N SER A 12 4.00 11.04 -7.94
CA SER A 12 5.26 10.53 -8.49
C SER A 12 5.49 10.94 -9.95
N GLY A 13 4.44 11.39 -10.64
CA GLY A 13 4.44 11.58 -12.09
C GLY A 13 4.38 10.28 -12.90
N GLY A 14 4.33 9.11 -12.24
CA GLY A 14 4.32 7.81 -12.91
C GLY A 14 3.03 7.54 -13.69
N ASP A 15 3.11 6.68 -14.69
CA ASP A 15 2.05 6.52 -15.70
C ASP A 15 0.96 5.51 -15.32
N VAL A 16 1.06 4.87 -14.14
CA VAL A 16 0.13 3.83 -13.70
C VAL A 16 -0.52 4.24 -12.38
N CYS A 17 -1.57 5.05 -12.48
CA CYS A 17 -2.48 5.35 -11.38
C CYS A 17 -3.91 5.01 -11.77
N TYR A 18 -4.49 4.02 -11.09
CA TYR A 18 -5.89 3.67 -11.25
C TYR A 18 -6.77 4.73 -10.59
N LYS A 19 -7.77 5.17 -11.33
CA LYS A 19 -8.88 5.99 -10.86
C LYS A 19 -10.14 5.15 -11.04
N MET A 20 -10.82 4.87 -9.93
CA MET A 20 -12.03 4.05 -9.91
C MET A 20 -13.17 4.85 -9.30
N GLU A 21 -14.18 5.17 -10.09
CA GLU A 21 -15.41 5.80 -9.61
C GLU A 21 -16.31 4.75 -8.94
N ILE A 22 -16.45 4.83 -7.62
CA ILE A 22 -17.30 3.91 -6.85
C ILE A 22 -18.76 4.35 -6.95
N ASN A 23 -18.99 5.65 -6.81
CA ASN A 23 -20.27 6.32 -7.03
C ASN A 23 -20.01 7.81 -7.32
N LYS A 24 -21.07 8.59 -7.47
CA LYS A 24 -20.99 10.02 -7.81
C LYS A 24 -20.18 10.88 -6.82
N ASP A 25 -20.06 10.42 -5.58
CA ASP A 25 -19.41 11.16 -4.49
C ASP A 25 -18.04 10.57 -4.13
N ILE A 26 -17.80 9.29 -4.47
CA ILE A 26 -16.61 8.53 -4.07
C ILE A 26 -15.82 8.07 -5.29
N THR A 27 -14.61 8.62 -5.43
CA THR A 27 -13.60 8.15 -6.38
C THR A 27 -12.36 7.71 -5.62
N ASN A 28 -11.88 6.51 -5.91
CA ASN A 28 -10.64 5.95 -5.37
C ASN A 28 -9.49 6.14 -6.37
N TYR A 29 -8.32 6.42 -5.85
CA TYR A 29 -7.07 6.55 -6.59
C TYR A 29 -6.03 5.61 -6.00
N PHE A 30 -5.36 4.83 -6.85
CA PHE A 30 -4.32 3.89 -6.43
C PHE A 30 -3.19 3.87 -7.45
N SER A 31 -1.99 4.30 -7.05
CA SER A 31 -0.83 4.31 -7.93
C SER A 31 0.03 3.07 -7.76
N LEU A 32 0.12 2.25 -8.81
CA LEU A 32 1.12 1.19 -8.88
C LEU A 32 2.53 1.74 -9.09
N SER A 33 2.66 2.96 -9.61
CA SER A 33 3.97 3.61 -9.81
C SER A 33 4.67 4.02 -8.52
N CYS A 34 3.95 4.20 -7.42
CA CYS A 34 4.58 4.55 -6.14
C CYS A 34 3.99 3.88 -4.90
N GLY A 35 2.90 3.11 -5.03
CA GLY A 35 2.26 2.43 -3.90
C GLY A 35 1.41 3.34 -3.00
N PHE A 36 1.11 4.56 -3.45
CA PHE A 36 0.26 5.48 -2.72
C PHE A 36 -1.19 5.42 -3.20
N TRP A 37 -2.10 5.69 -2.27
CA TRP A 37 -3.54 5.69 -2.54
C TRP A 37 -4.23 6.86 -1.86
N THR A 38 -5.36 7.27 -2.42
CA THR A 38 -6.25 8.27 -1.83
C THR A 38 -7.68 8.05 -2.31
N ASN A 39 -8.65 8.76 -1.75
CA ASN A 39 -10.00 8.84 -2.27
C ASN A 39 -10.60 10.22 -1.98
N THR A 40 -11.78 10.53 -2.53
CA THR A 40 -12.43 11.84 -2.37
C THR A 40 -12.78 12.21 -0.92
N LEU A 41 -12.75 11.26 0.03
CA LEU A 41 -12.96 11.50 1.45
C LEU A 41 -11.64 11.77 2.21
N MET A 42 -10.48 11.55 1.60
CA MET A 42 -9.16 11.73 2.19
C MET A 42 -8.73 13.20 2.15
N THR A 43 -9.41 14.05 2.92
CA THR A 43 -9.00 15.46 3.12
C THR A 43 -8.56 15.65 4.56
N GLU A 44 -7.63 16.58 4.80
CA GLU A 44 -7.00 16.79 6.12
C GLU A 44 -8.02 16.95 7.27
N ASN A 45 -9.18 17.55 6.98
CA ASN A 45 -10.20 17.83 7.99
C ASN A 45 -11.27 16.74 8.11
N SER A 46 -11.29 15.72 7.24
CA SER A 46 -12.36 14.73 7.26
C SER A 46 -12.24 13.78 8.46
N GLU A 47 -13.41 13.33 8.94
CA GLU A 47 -13.47 12.31 9.99
C GLU A 47 -12.84 10.99 9.50
N PHE A 48 -13.12 10.62 8.24
CA PHE A 48 -12.53 9.45 7.60
C PHE A 48 -11.00 9.45 7.66
N TYR A 49 -10.36 10.57 7.31
CA TYR A 49 -8.90 10.67 7.36
C TYR A 49 -8.36 10.55 8.79
N LYS A 50 -9.01 11.21 9.76
CA LYS A 50 -8.62 11.13 11.18
C LYS A 50 -8.74 9.72 11.73
N GLU A 51 -9.80 8.99 11.36
CA GLU A 51 -9.96 7.58 11.72
C GLU A 51 -8.84 6.73 11.12
N GLN A 52 -8.49 6.90 9.84
CA GLN A 52 -7.37 6.19 9.23
C GLN A 52 -6.08 6.46 10.01
N LEU A 53 -5.73 7.73 10.26
CA LEU A 53 -4.54 8.12 11.00
C LEU A 53 -4.48 7.52 12.42
N SER A 54 -5.62 7.29 13.08
CA SER A 54 -5.62 6.71 14.43
C SER A 54 -5.12 5.26 14.47
N THR A 55 -5.15 4.55 13.34
CA THR A 55 -4.79 3.13 13.24
C THR A 55 -3.47 2.89 12.51
N LEU A 56 -2.96 3.89 11.79
CA LEU A 56 -1.76 3.75 10.98
C LEU A 56 -0.48 3.82 11.83
N PRO A 57 0.58 3.11 11.44
CA PRO A 57 1.91 3.31 12.01
C PRO A 57 2.41 4.75 11.81
N GLU A 58 3.25 5.26 12.71
CA GLU A 58 3.82 6.62 12.61
C GLU A 58 4.48 6.89 11.26
N LEU A 59 5.28 5.94 10.74
CA LEU A 59 5.91 6.07 9.43
C LEU A 59 4.89 6.33 8.30
N TYR A 60 3.72 5.68 8.34
CA TYR A 60 2.68 5.90 7.32
C TYR A 60 2.05 7.28 7.41
N LYS A 61 1.96 7.85 8.61
CA LYS A 61 1.47 9.22 8.85
C LYS A 61 2.49 10.23 8.37
N ASP A 62 3.76 10.00 8.68
CA ASP A 62 4.88 10.86 8.25
C ASP A 62 5.02 10.89 6.72
N LEU A 63 4.74 9.77 6.06
CA LEU A 63 4.75 9.66 4.60
C LEU A 63 3.50 10.22 3.92
N ALA A 64 2.49 10.66 4.68
CA ALA A 64 1.28 11.25 4.12
C ALA A 64 1.64 12.48 3.27
N TRP A 65 1.08 12.53 2.06
CA TRP A 65 1.36 13.62 1.11
C TRP A 65 0.07 14.26 0.65
N GLU A 66 -0.09 15.56 0.89
CA GLU A 66 -1.21 16.34 0.35
C GLU A 66 -0.91 16.78 -1.09
N ASP A 67 -1.82 16.45 -2.00
CA ASP A 67 -1.80 17.02 -3.34
C ASP A 67 -2.27 18.48 -3.31
N GLU A 68 -1.37 19.40 -3.63
CA GLU A 68 -1.66 20.84 -3.63
C GLU A 68 -2.85 21.22 -4.53
N LYS A 69 -3.10 20.47 -5.61
CA LYS A 69 -4.16 20.77 -6.59
C LYS A 69 -5.52 20.25 -6.13
N THR A 70 -5.58 19.02 -5.62
CA THR A 70 -6.83 18.35 -5.29
C THR A 70 -7.18 18.41 -3.81
N LYS A 71 -6.22 18.79 -2.95
CA LYS A 71 -6.32 18.78 -1.49
C LYS A 71 -6.60 17.40 -0.89
N LEU A 72 -6.35 16.36 -1.68
CA LEU A 72 -6.44 14.97 -1.25
C LEU A 72 -5.11 14.53 -0.62
N VAL A 73 -5.21 13.86 0.51
CA VAL A 73 -4.08 13.27 1.21
C VAL A 73 -3.86 11.85 0.70
N TRP A 74 -2.65 11.59 0.23
CA TRP A 74 -2.19 10.30 -0.25
C TRP A 74 -1.43 9.59 0.85
N LEU A 75 -1.76 8.32 1.06
CA LEU A 75 -1.12 7.48 2.05
C LEU A 75 -0.40 6.29 1.39
N PRO A 76 0.69 5.79 1.99
CA PRO A 76 1.27 4.54 1.57
C PRO A 76 0.27 3.40 1.75
N THR A 77 0.31 2.41 0.87
CA THR A 77 -0.50 1.20 0.99
C THR A 77 0.16 0.13 1.86
N PHE A 78 -0.65 -0.82 2.29
CA PHE A 78 -0.20 -2.06 2.93
C PHE A 78 -0.88 -3.21 2.19
N ILE A 79 -0.11 -4.01 1.44
CA ILE A 79 -0.63 -5.14 0.68
C ILE A 79 -0.32 -6.42 1.43
N LYS A 80 -1.34 -7.21 1.72
CA LYS A 80 -1.20 -8.55 2.31
C LYS A 80 -1.95 -9.55 1.44
N THR A 81 -1.25 -10.58 1.02
CA THR A 81 -1.77 -11.70 0.21
C THR A 81 -1.41 -13.03 0.88
N GLU A 82 -1.90 -14.14 0.33
CA GLU A 82 -1.43 -15.47 0.78
C GLU A 82 0.05 -15.69 0.47
N LYS A 83 0.56 -15.12 -0.62
CA LYS A 83 1.93 -15.32 -1.12
C LYS A 83 2.97 -14.43 -0.43
N GLY A 84 2.54 -13.33 0.17
CA GLY A 84 3.43 -12.37 0.82
C GLY A 84 2.76 -11.05 1.17
N MET A 85 3.57 -10.11 1.62
CA MET A 85 3.15 -8.76 2.00
C MET A 85 4.12 -7.70 1.48
N VAL A 86 3.59 -6.52 1.15
CA VAL A 86 4.36 -5.32 0.83
C VAL A 86 3.93 -4.19 1.77
N PHE A 87 4.89 -3.53 2.40
CA PHE A 87 4.67 -2.47 3.38
C PHE A 87 5.79 -1.43 3.36
N ALA A 88 5.54 -0.23 3.86
CA ALA A 88 6.58 0.78 4.03
C ALA A 88 7.41 0.44 5.28
N ASP A 89 8.73 0.37 5.11
CA ASP A 89 9.70 0.06 6.16
C ASP A 89 10.80 1.12 6.19
N GLY A 90 11.15 1.59 7.38
CA GLY A 90 12.05 2.73 7.52
C GLY A 90 12.01 3.39 8.89
N THR A 91 12.88 4.37 9.06
CA THR A 91 13.00 5.16 10.30
C THR A 91 12.51 6.59 10.16
N GLY A 92 12.16 7.01 8.94
CA GLY A 92 11.60 8.33 8.66
C GLY A 92 11.45 8.63 7.17
N ILE A 93 10.94 9.81 6.84
CA ILE A 93 10.58 10.24 5.47
C ILE A 93 11.77 10.20 4.50
N GLU A 94 12.99 10.44 4.99
CA GLU A 94 14.22 10.41 4.16
C GLU A 94 14.90 9.03 4.14
N SER A 95 14.48 8.11 5.01
CA SER A 95 15.11 6.80 5.21
C SER A 95 14.05 5.71 5.32
N TRP A 96 13.31 5.52 4.23
CA TRP A 96 12.33 4.45 4.08
C TRP A 96 12.41 3.80 2.69
N ALA A 97 11.85 2.61 2.59
CA ALA A 97 11.75 1.81 1.38
C ALA A 97 10.47 0.96 1.43
N TRP A 98 10.01 0.51 0.26
CA TRP A 98 9.04 -0.58 0.19
C TRP A 98 9.73 -1.88 0.60
N ALA A 99 9.22 -2.55 1.62
CA ALA A 99 9.63 -3.88 2.02
C ALA A 99 8.62 -4.91 1.49
N GLY A 100 9.13 -5.93 0.82
CA GLY A 100 8.36 -7.07 0.31
C GLY A 100 8.87 -8.35 0.96
N VAL A 101 7.93 -9.13 1.50
CA VAL A 101 8.21 -10.36 2.25
C VAL A 101 7.33 -11.48 1.71
N LYS A 102 7.90 -12.65 1.45
CA LYS A 102 7.15 -13.84 1.06
C LYS A 102 6.57 -14.54 2.28
N ASN A 103 5.42 -15.15 2.09
CA ASN A 103 4.83 -16.00 3.09
C ASN A 103 5.26 -17.46 2.90
N VAL A 104 5.37 -18.17 4.00
CA VAL A 104 5.63 -19.61 4.07
C VAL A 104 4.53 -20.29 4.89
N GLU A 105 4.27 -21.56 4.62
CA GLU A 105 3.33 -22.34 5.44
C GLU A 105 3.81 -22.42 6.88
N VAL A 106 2.87 -22.22 7.82
CA VAL A 106 3.16 -22.40 9.23
C VAL A 106 3.30 -23.88 9.50
N LYS A 107 4.48 -24.30 9.98
CA LYS A 107 4.70 -25.68 10.42
C LYS A 107 3.74 -26.02 11.56
N GLU A 108 3.31 -27.28 11.63
CA GLU A 108 2.40 -27.77 12.70
C GLU A 108 2.88 -27.36 14.11
N GLU A 109 4.19 -27.44 14.35
CA GLU A 109 4.84 -27.08 15.62
C GLU A 109 4.73 -25.58 15.97
N GLU A 110 4.51 -24.70 14.99
CA GLU A 110 4.41 -23.24 15.19
C GLU A 110 2.96 -22.73 15.15
N LYS A 111 1.95 -23.60 14.92
CA LYS A 111 0.56 -23.18 14.72
C LYS A 111 -0.03 -22.41 15.88
N GLU A 112 0.26 -22.81 17.12
CA GLU A 112 -0.20 -22.08 18.31
C GLU A 112 0.36 -20.65 18.36
N LYS A 113 1.65 -20.48 18.05
CA LYS A 113 2.33 -19.17 18.01
C LYS A 113 1.71 -18.24 16.97
N TYR A 114 1.29 -18.78 15.84
CA TYR A 114 0.67 -18.01 14.74
C TYR A 114 -0.86 -18.09 14.74
N LYS A 115 -1.50 -18.42 15.88
CA LYS A 115 -2.96 -18.44 16.04
C LYS A 115 -3.69 -19.25 14.96
N ASN A 116 -3.13 -20.40 14.58
CA ASN A 116 -3.64 -21.28 13.52
C ASN A 116 -3.71 -20.63 12.12
N ALA A 117 -2.91 -19.59 11.86
CA ALA A 117 -2.76 -19.08 10.50
C ALA A 117 -2.12 -20.13 9.59
N LYS A 118 -2.62 -20.26 8.35
CA LYS A 118 -2.07 -21.18 7.34
C LYS A 118 -0.67 -20.76 6.89
N TYR A 119 -0.46 -19.46 6.75
CA TYR A 119 0.80 -18.89 6.31
C TYR A 119 1.32 -17.84 7.29
N ARG A 120 2.65 -17.72 7.38
CA ARG A 120 3.35 -16.66 8.10
C ARG A 120 4.32 -15.94 7.16
N ALA A 121 4.57 -14.68 7.46
CA ALA A 121 5.65 -13.94 6.82
C ALA A 121 7.01 -14.57 7.15
N ASP A 122 7.85 -14.74 6.14
CA ASP A 122 9.22 -15.17 6.28
C ASP A 122 10.16 -13.97 6.13
N MET A 123 10.51 -13.35 7.26
CA MET A 123 11.35 -12.16 7.28
C MET A 123 12.76 -12.39 6.72
N GLU A 124 13.21 -13.65 6.57
CA GLU A 124 14.48 -13.96 5.88
C GLU A 124 14.41 -13.64 4.38
N THR A 125 13.20 -13.56 3.83
CA THR A 125 12.93 -13.20 2.43
C THR A 125 12.74 -11.70 2.21
N VAL A 126 12.87 -10.88 3.26
CA VAL A 126 12.67 -9.43 3.12
C VAL A 126 13.62 -8.85 2.08
N LYS A 127 13.06 -8.04 1.20
CA LYS A 127 13.80 -7.20 0.26
C LYS A 127 13.22 -5.80 0.27
N HIS A 128 14.06 -4.83 -0.06
CA HIS A 128 13.73 -3.42 -0.04
C HIS A 128 13.84 -2.81 -1.45
N TRP A 129 12.91 -1.90 -1.74
CA TRP A 129 12.81 -1.16 -2.99
C TRP A 129 12.60 0.32 -2.71
N VAL A 130 13.17 1.17 -3.55
CA VAL A 130 12.94 2.62 -3.46
C VAL A 130 11.47 2.95 -3.72
N GLU A 131 11.01 4.14 -3.34
CA GLU A 131 9.59 4.56 -3.45
C GLU A 131 8.95 4.26 -4.82
N ARG A 132 9.72 4.43 -5.90
CA ARG A 132 9.24 4.27 -7.29
C ARG A 132 9.22 2.84 -7.79
N ASP A 133 9.81 1.91 -7.03
CA ASP A 133 9.94 0.50 -7.41
C ASP A 133 8.89 -0.38 -6.68
N PHE A 134 7.71 0.20 -6.42
CA PHE A 134 6.63 -0.49 -5.72
C PHE A 134 6.10 -1.70 -6.51
N ILE A 135 6.07 -1.60 -7.84
CA ILE A 135 5.57 -2.68 -8.70
C ILE A 135 6.50 -3.90 -8.67
N GLU A 136 7.80 -3.69 -8.54
CA GLU A 136 8.82 -4.73 -8.36
C GLU A 136 8.64 -5.43 -7.01
N ALA A 137 8.29 -4.70 -5.94
CA ALA A 137 7.96 -5.29 -4.65
C ALA A 137 6.71 -6.19 -4.75
N LEU A 138 5.69 -5.76 -5.51
CA LEU A 138 4.49 -6.57 -5.76
C LEU A 138 4.79 -7.81 -6.59
N ASP A 139 5.61 -7.67 -7.64
CA ASP A 139 6.02 -8.81 -8.47
C ASP A 139 6.85 -9.82 -7.66
N TYR A 140 7.73 -9.34 -6.78
CA TYR A 140 8.54 -10.19 -5.91
C TYR A 140 7.70 -11.11 -5.02
N ILE A 141 6.61 -10.58 -4.43
CA ILE A 141 5.68 -11.38 -3.62
C ILE A 141 4.73 -12.23 -4.47
N GLY A 142 4.84 -12.17 -5.81
CA GLY A 142 4.02 -12.94 -6.74
C GLY A 142 2.59 -12.43 -6.86
N HIS A 143 2.36 -11.13 -6.62
CA HIS A 143 1.02 -10.52 -6.68
C HIS A 143 0.36 -10.69 -8.06
N PHE A 144 1.14 -10.63 -9.14
CA PHE A 144 0.65 -10.75 -10.52
C PHE A 144 0.65 -12.18 -11.07
N ASN A 145 1.23 -13.13 -10.34
CA ASN A 145 1.29 -14.52 -10.78
C ASN A 145 -0.10 -15.15 -10.71
N LYS A 146 -0.63 -15.57 -11.86
CA LYS A 146 -1.84 -16.41 -11.91
C LYS A 146 -1.60 -17.70 -11.14
N GLU A 147 -2.60 -18.10 -10.34
CA GLU A 147 -2.64 -19.43 -9.73
C GLU A 147 -2.68 -20.55 -10.76
#